data_AF-A0ABD1DUE7-F1
#
_entry.id   AF-A0ABD1DUE7-F1
#
_cell.length_a   1.000
_cell.length_b   1.000
_cell.length_c   1.000
_cell.angle_alpha   90.00
_cell.angle_beta   90.00
_cell.angle_gamma   90.00
#
_symmetry.space_group_name_H-M   'P 1'
#
loop_
_entity.id
_entity.type
_entity.pdbx_description
1 polymer ?
#
loop_
_entity_poly.entity_id
_entity_poly.type
_entity_poly.pdbx_seq_one_letter_code
_entity_poly.pdbx_strand_id
1 'polypeptide(L)'
;MFLNELEEILDVIEPAEFQKVMEPLFRQIAKCVSSPHFQVAERALYYWNNEYIMSLISENSKVILPIMFPALNTNSKQHWNKTIHGLIYNAIKLFMEMNQKLFDECHKKYKAEQQNEREKLNRREELWQQVESLARQHPTYEKLVDGTTGELVLAGTGRKT
;
A
#
# COMPACT_ATOMS: atom_id res chain seq x y z
N MET A 1 -17.94 -12.50 -1.75
CA MET A 1 -18.95 -12.16 -2.77
C MET A 1 -18.28 -11.46 -3.94
N PHE A 2 -17.93 -10.18 -3.88
CA PHE A 2 -17.29 -9.48 -5.01
C PHE A 2 -15.98 -10.11 -5.53
N LEU A 3 -15.07 -10.56 -4.65
CA LEU A 3 -13.84 -11.24 -5.09
C LEU A 3 -14.14 -12.59 -5.77
N ASN A 4 -15.29 -13.21 -5.51
CA ASN A 4 -15.66 -14.45 -6.22
C ASN A 4 -16.14 -14.12 -7.62
N GLU A 5 -17.12 -13.21 -7.73
CA GLU A 5 -17.68 -12.79 -9.01
C GLU A 5 -16.60 -12.21 -9.92
N LEU A 6 -15.64 -11.47 -9.35
CA LEU A 6 -14.53 -10.93 -10.10
C LEU A 6 -13.59 -12.02 -10.64
N GLU A 7 -13.38 -13.12 -9.92
CA GLU A 7 -12.63 -14.26 -10.46
C GLU A 7 -13.40 -14.91 -11.62
N GLU A 8 -14.71 -15.13 -11.46
CA GLU A 8 -15.56 -15.69 -12.52
C GLU A 8 -15.56 -14.82 -13.78
N ILE A 9 -15.53 -13.49 -13.63
CA ILE A 9 -15.40 -12.56 -14.76
C ILE A 9 -14.01 -12.67 -15.40
N LEU A 10 -12.95 -12.75 -14.59
CA LEU A 10 -11.58 -12.89 -15.08
C LEU A 10 -11.34 -14.25 -15.78
N ASP A 11 -12.09 -15.30 -15.45
CA ASP A 11 -11.98 -16.60 -16.13
C ASP A 11 -12.45 -16.57 -17.59
N VAL A 12 -13.30 -15.62 -17.96
CA VAL A 12 -13.86 -15.47 -19.31
C VAL A 12 -13.41 -14.19 -20.00
N ILE A 13 -12.62 -13.35 -19.34
CA ILE A 13 -12.16 -12.07 -19.92
C ILE A 13 -11.17 -12.32 -21.04
N GLU A 14 -11.31 -11.61 -22.15
CA GLU A 14 -10.30 -11.64 -23.21
C GLU A 14 -9.06 -10.81 -22.83
N PRO A 15 -7.84 -11.20 -23.25
CA PRO A 15 -6.62 -10.47 -22.90
C PRO A 15 -6.65 -8.97 -23.26
N ALA A 16 -7.28 -8.62 -24.38
CA ALA A 16 -7.42 -7.24 -24.82
C ALA A 16 -8.33 -6.40 -23.90
N GLU A 17 -9.39 -7.00 -23.35
CA GLU A 17 -10.27 -6.34 -22.39
C GLU A 17 -9.61 -6.26 -21.01
N PHE A 18 -8.86 -7.29 -20.62
CA PHE A 18 -8.09 -7.28 -19.38
C PHE A 18 -7.09 -6.12 -19.31
N GLN A 19 -6.36 -5.85 -20.40
CA GLN A 19 -5.38 -4.75 -20.45
C GLN A 19 -5.99 -3.36 -20.18
N LYS A 20 -7.29 -3.16 -20.50
CA LYS A 20 -7.98 -1.90 -20.24
C LYS A 20 -8.26 -1.66 -18.75
N VAL A 21 -8.36 -2.74 -17.96
CA VAL A 21 -8.81 -2.69 -16.55
C VAL A 21 -7.75 -3.17 -15.55
N MET A 22 -6.67 -3.80 -15.99
CA MET A 22 -5.69 -4.45 -15.11
C MET A 22 -5.09 -3.49 -14.06
N GLU A 23 -4.82 -2.24 -14.40
CA GLU A 23 -4.24 -1.29 -13.45
C GLU A 23 -5.16 -0.94 -12.27
N PRO A 24 -6.38 -0.41 -12.48
CA PRO A 24 -7.29 -0.13 -11.38
C PRO A 24 -7.70 -1.41 -10.63
N LEU A 25 -7.86 -2.52 -11.35
CA LEU A 25 -8.15 -3.83 -10.78
C LEU A 25 -7.07 -4.26 -9.78
N PHE A 26 -5.80 -4.35 -10.21
CA PHE A 26 -4.73 -4.84 -9.34
C PHE A 26 -4.38 -3.86 -8.22
N ARG A 27 -4.63 -2.55 -8.39
CA ARG A 27 -4.58 -1.60 -7.26
C ARG A 27 -5.59 -1.95 -6.17
N GLN A 28 -6.77 -2.42 -6.54
CA GLN A 28 -7.78 -2.87 -5.58
C GLN A 28 -7.42 -4.23 -4.98
N ILE A 29 -6.93 -5.18 -5.79
CA ILE A 29 -6.44 -6.48 -5.28
C ILE A 29 -5.30 -6.28 -4.29
N ALA A 30 -4.36 -5.37 -4.54
CA ALA A 30 -3.28 -5.03 -3.60
C ALA A 30 -3.80 -4.59 -2.22
N LYS A 31 -4.90 -3.81 -2.19
CA LYS A 31 -5.56 -3.42 -0.94
C LYS A 31 -6.22 -4.62 -0.26
N CYS A 32 -6.88 -5.49 -1.02
CA CYS A 32 -7.49 -6.71 -0.49
C CYS A 32 -6.45 -7.66 0.13
N VAL A 33 -5.31 -7.85 -0.54
CA VAL A 33 -4.18 -8.63 -0.02
C VAL A 33 -3.60 -8.01 1.25
N SER A 34 -3.58 -6.67 1.33
CA SER A 34 -3.12 -5.94 2.52
C SER A 34 -4.18 -5.83 3.63
N SER A 35 -5.35 -6.44 3.46
CA SER A 35 -6.43 -6.36 4.44
C SER A 35 -6.03 -7.10 5.72
N PRO A 36 -6.26 -6.51 6.91
CA PRO A 36 -6.06 -7.23 8.17
C PRO A 36 -7.11 -8.34 8.38
N HIS A 37 -8.21 -8.31 7.62
CA HIS A 37 -9.27 -9.31 7.70
C HIS A 37 -8.90 -10.54 6.86
N PHE A 38 -8.54 -11.64 7.54
CA PHE A 38 -7.94 -12.81 6.88
C PHE A 38 -8.77 -13.38 5.73
N GLN A 39 -10.11 -13.44 5.85
CA GLN A 39 -10.95 -13.98 4.76
C GLN A 39 -10.88 -13.14 3.47
N VAL A 40 -10.63 -11.83 3.59
CA VAL A 40 -10.50 -10.95 2.42
C VAL A 40 -9.13 -11.14 1.77
N ALA A 41 -8.07 -11.19 2.59
CA ALA A 41 -6.71 -11.41 2.10
C ALA A 41 -6.55 -12.80 1.47
N GLU A 42 -7.06 -13.85 2.14
CA GLU A 42 -7.07 -15.23 1.65
C GLU A 42 -7.77 -15.31 0.30
N ARG A 43 -8.99 -14.76 0.23
CA ARG A 43 -9.78 -14.87 -1.00
C ARG A 43 -9.13 -14.17 -2.20
N ALA A 44 -8.46 -13.04 -1.96
CA ALA A 44 -7.71 -12.34 -2.98
C ALA A 44 -6.43 -13.10 -3.39
N LEU A 45 -5.72 -13.70 -2.44
CA LEU A 45 -4.50 -14.47 -2.70
C LEU A 45 -4.77 -15.79 -3.46
N TYR A 46 -5.99 -16.33 -3.40
CA TYR A 46 -6.35 -17.50 -4.21
C TYR A 46 -6.41 -17.24 -5.71
N TYR A 47 -6.38 -15.99 -6.18
CA TYR A 47 -6.25 -15.71 -7.61
C TYR A 47 -4.94 -16.25 -8.21
N TRP A 48 -3.89 -16.42 -7.39
CA TRP A 48 -2.62 -17.00 -7.84
C TRP A 48 -2.70 -18.52 -8.08
N ASN A 49 -3.78 -19.18 -7.67
CA ASN A 49 -4.01 -20.59 -7.95
C ASN A 49 -4.76 -20.81 -9.27
N ASN A 50 -5.32 -19.75 -9.84
CA ASN A 50 -6.04 -19.80 -11.09
C ASN A 50 -5.06 -19.66 -12.27
N GLU A 51 -4.96 -20.70 -13.09
CA GLU A 51 -3.98 -20.76 -14.19
C GLU A 51 -4.20 -19.68 -15.25
N TYR A 52 -5.47 -19.34 -15.54
CA TYR A 52 -5.79 -18.32 -16.54
C TYR A 52 -5.48 -16.91 -16.02
N ILE A 53 -5.84 -16.61 -14.77
CA ILE A 53 -5.44 -15.33 -14.17
C ILE A 53 -3.92 -15.22 -14.10
N MET A 54 -3.22 -16.31 -13.77
CA MET A 54 -1.76 -16.33 -13.74
C MET A 54 -1.12 -16.12 -15.12
N SER A 55 -1.72 -16.63 -16.20
CA SER A 55 -1.23 -16.36 -17.56
C SER A 55 -1.40 -14.88 -17.93
N LEU A 56 -2.57 -14.29 -17.63
CA LEU A 56 -2.82 -12.85 -17.81
C LEU A 56 -1.83 -11.98 -17.03
N ILE A 57 -1.52 -12.37 -15.78
CA ILE A 57 -0.52 -11.69 -14.96
C ILE A 57 0.87 -11.79 -15.60
N SER A 58 1.24 -12.98 -16.08
CA SER A 58 2.55 -13.23 -16.70
C SER A 58 2.80 -12.35 -17.92
N GLU A 59 1.83 -12.30 -18.84
CA GLU A 59 1.88 -11.48 -20.05
C GLU A 59 1.98 -9.98 -19.76
N ASN A 60 1.40 -9.54 -18.63
CA ASN A 60 1.32 -8.13 -18.25
C ASN A 60 2.18 -7.79 -17.00
N SER A 61 3.18 -8.63 -16.71
CA SER A 61 3.98 -8.58 -15.48
C SER A 61 4.69 -7.23 -15.27
N LYS A 62 5.09 -6.54 -16.34
CA LYS A 62 5.71 -5.20 -16.29
C LYS A 62 4.84 -4.14 -15.64
N VAL A 63 3.51 -4.31 -15.69
CA VAL A 63 2.54 -3.38 -15.08
C VAL A 63 2.08 -3.90 -13.73
N ILE A 64 1.74 -5.19 -13.66
CA ILE A 64 1.11 -5.78 -12.47
C ILE A 64 2.10 -5.95 -11.32
N LEU A 65 3.32 -6.43 -11.59
CA LEU A 65 4.29 -6.72 -10.53
C LEU A 65 4.65 -5.46 -9.72
N PRO A 66 4.95 -4.29 -10.31
CA PRO A 66 5.18 -3.06 -9.55
C PRO A 66 4.00 -2.62 -8.66
N ILE A 67 2.74 -2.92 -9.05
CA ILE A 67 1.55 -2.59 -8.26
C ILE A 67 1.42 -3.52 -7.05
N MET A 68 1.66 -4.82 -7.26
CA MET A 68 1.47 -5.85 -6.23
C MET A 68 2.64 -5.97 -5.27
N PHE A 69 3.85 -5.63 -5.71
CA PHE A 69 5.08 -5.82 -4.95
C PHE A 69 5.05 -5.14 -3.56
N PRO A 70 4.66 -3.86 -3.41
CA PRO A 70 4.62 -3.20 -2.10
C PRO A 70 3.69 -3.91 -1.11
N ALA A 71 2.51 -4.33 -1.59
CA ALA A 71 1.51 -5.03 -0.77
C ALA A 71 2.06 -6.39 -0.30
N LEU A 72 2.62 -7.21 -1.21
CA LEU A 72 3.15 -8.52 -0.85
C LEU A 72 4.37 -8.42 0.06
N ASN A 73 5.32 -7.54 -0.25
CA ASN A 73 6.57 -7.42 0.50
C ASN A 73 6.39 -6.81 1.91
N THR A 74 5.39 -5.95 2.10
CA THR A 74 5.06 -5.42 3.43
C THR A 74 4.37 -6.49 4.27
N ASN A 75 3.36 -7.15 3.70
CA ASN A 75 2.53 -8.08 4.45
C ASN A 75 3.22 -9.43 4.73
N SER A 76 4.23 -9.82 3.94
CA SER A 76 5.05 -11.02 4.23
C SER A 76 5.80 -10.93 5.58
N LYS A 77 5.98 -9.71 6.11
CA LYS A 77 6.64 -9.46 7.40
C LYS A 77 5.67 -9.14 8.53
N GLN A 78 4.50 -8.59 8.21
CA GLN A 78 3.65 -7.91 9.18
C GLN A 78 2.28 -8.56 9.40
N HIS A 79 1.81 -9.40 8.47
CA HIS A 79 0.48 -10.00 8.62
C HIS A 79 0.43 -10.95 9.84
N TRP A 80 -0.64 -10.91 10.64
CA TRP A 80 -0.71 -11.65 11.90
C TRP A 80 -1.04 -13.15 11.71
N ASN A 81 -1.74 -13.48 10.62
CA ASN A 81 -2.21 -14.83 10.32
C ASN A 81 -1.16 -15.65 9.54
N LYS A 82 -0.80 -16.83 10.07
CA LYS A 82 0.22 -17.74 9.48
C LYS A 82 -0.18 -18.32 8.11
N THR A 83 -1.45 -18.61 7.88
CA THR A 83 -1.93 -19.12 6.60
C THR A 83 -1.75 -18.06 5.50
N ILE A 84 -2.14 -16.82 5.81
CA ILE A 84 -1.96 -15.69 4.88
C ILE A 84 -0.48 -15.46 4.58
N HIS A 85 0.41 -15.58 5.56
CA HIS A 85 1.85 -15.56 5.31
C HIS A 85 2.26 -16.60 4.27
N GLY A 86 1.84 -17.85 4.42
CA GLY A 86 2.15 -18.92 3.46
C GLY A 86 1.68 -18.59 2.03
N LEU A 87 0.47 -18.07 1.90
CA LEU A 87 -0.09 -17.66 0.61
C LEU A 87 0.68 -16.48 -0.01
N ILE A 88 1.08 -15.49 0.80
CA ILE A 88 1.91 -14.37 0.35
C ILE A 88 3.28 -14.86 -0.13
N TYR A 89 3.94 -15.76 0.61
CA TYR A 89 5.23 -16.32 0.19
C TYR A 89 5.11 -17.10 -1.12
N ASN A 90 4.02 -17.86 -1.30
CA ASN A 90 3.74 -18.53 -2.56
C ASN A 90 3.59 -17.52 -3.72
N ALA A 91 2.79 -16.47 -3.54
CA ALA A 91 2.61 -15.42 -4.55
C ALA A 91 3.93 -14.70 -4.89
N ILE A 92 4.76 -14.41 -3.88
CA ILE A 92 6.10 -13.84 -4.08
C ILE A 92 6.99 -14.77 -4.91
N LYS A 93 7.00 -16.07 -4.60
CA LYS A 93 7.77 -17.08 -5.33
C LYS A 93 7.36 -17.15 -6.80
N LEU A 94 6.04 -17.17 -7.07
CA LEU A 94 5.51 -17.16 -8.44
C LEU A 94 5.94 -15.91 -9.22
N PHE A 95 5.94 -14.73 -8.60
CA PHE A 95 6.44 -13.51 -9.25
C PHE A 95 7.94 -13.54 -9.53
N MET A 96 8.74 -14.12 -8.63
CA MET A 96 10.18 -14.31 -8.85
C MET A 96 10.45 -15.27 -10.02
N GLU A 97 9.75 -16.40 -10.06
CA GLU A 97 9.87 -17.40 -11.14
C GLU A 97 9.45 -16.82 -12.50
N MET A 98 8.43 -15.96 -12.51
CA MET A 98 7.92 -15.30 -13.70
C MET A 98 8.91 -14.29 -14.29
N ASN A 99 9.50 -13.42 -13.47
CA ASN A 99 10.48 -12.43 -13.93
C ASN A 99 11.40 -11.95 -12.80
N GLN A 100 12.47 -12.71 -12.55
CA GLN A 100 13.46 -12.41 -11.52
C GLN A 100 14.04 -11.00 -11.64
N LYS A 101 14.40 -10.56 -12.86
CA LYS A 101 15.02 -9.25 -13.08
C LYS A 101 14.07 -8.11 -12.68
N LEU A 102 12.81 -8.18 -13.13
CA LEU A 102 11.81 -7.18 -12.80
C LEU A 102 11.48 -7.18 -11.30
N PHE A 103 11.44 -8.36 -10.68
CA PHE A 103 11.23 -8.50 -9.24
C PHE A 103 12.35 -7.79 -8.45
N ASP A 104 13.61 -8.01 -8.83
CA ASP A 104 14.77 -7.37 -8.20
C ASP A 104 14.77 -5.85 -8.38
N GLU A 105 14.36 -5.36 -9.56
CA GLU A 105 14.17 -3.93 -9.83
C GLU A 105 13.09 -3.32 -8.92
N CYS A 106 11.94 -3.99 -8.76
CA CYS A 106 10.87 -3.55 -7.87
C CYS A 106 11.33 -3.54 -6.41
N HIS A 107 12.10 -4.54 -5.98
CA HIS A 107 12.66 -4.59 -4.64
C HIS A 107 13.60 -3.41 -4.37
N LYS A 108 14.53 -3.13 -5.30
CA LYS A 108 15.45 -2.00 -5.19
C LYS A 108 14.70 -0.68 -5.12
N LYS A 109 13.73 -0.47 -6.03
CA LYS A 109 12.90 0.74 -6.06
C LYS A 109 12.12 0.92 -4.75
N TYR A 110 11.47 -0.14 -4.26
CA TYR A 110 10.73 -0.12 -3.00
C TYR A 110 11.61 0.26 -1.80
N LYS A 111 12.84 -0.28 -1.72
CA LYS A 111 13.80 0.10 -0.67
C LYS A 111 14.20 1.57 -0.76
N ALA A 112 14.47 2.08 -1.96
CA ALA A 112 14.83 3.47 -2.16
C ALA A 112 13.67 4.42 -1.80
N GLU A 113 12.43 4.07 -2.17
CA GLU A 113 11.23 4.83 -1.80
C GLU A 113 11.03 4.86 -0.28
N GLN A 114 11.17 3.71 0.40
CA GLN A 114 11.05 3.66 1.86
C GLN A 114 12.11 4.50 2.59
N GLN A 115 13.34 4.51 2.09
CA GLN A 115 14.40 5.37 2.62
C GLN A 115 14.08 6.86 2.41
N ASN A 116 13.63 7.24 1.21
CA ASN A 116 13.25 8.61 0.90
C ASN A 116 12.07 9.10 1.76
N GLU A 117 11.03 8.27 1.94
CA GLU A 117 9.90 8.62 2.82
C GLU A 117 10.33 8.80 4.27
N ARG A 118 11.26 7.96 4.77
CA ARG A 118 11.84 8.14 6.10
C ARG A 118 12.63 9.44 6.24
N GLU A 119 13.43 9.79 5.23
CA GLU A 119 14.19 11.06 5.21
C GLU A 119 13.25 12.28 5.18
N LYS A 120 12.16 12.22 4.41
CA LYS A 120 11.14 13.27 4.40
C LYS A 120 10.47 13.44 5.77
N LEU A 121 10.17 12.34 6.46
CA LEU A 121 9.59 12.37 7.81
C LEU A 121 10.55 13.00 8.81
N ASN A 122 11.83 12.61 8.79
CA ASN A 122 12.85 13.20 9.66
C ASN A 122 13.02 14.70 9.40
N ARG A 123 13.12 15.11 8.13
CA ARG A 123 13.20 16.54 7.77
C ARG A 123 11.97 17.32 8.24
N ARG A 124 10.78 16.73 8.14
CA ARG A 124 9.54 17.35 8.62
C ARG A 124 9.58 17.53 10.14
N GLU A 125 10.08 16.54 10.88
CA GLU A 125 10.24 16.62 12.33
C GLU A 125 11.25 17.70 12.74
N GLU A 126 12.40 17.79 12.07
CA GLU A 126 13.39 18.85 12.28
C GLU A 126 12.79 20.25 12.07
N LEU A 127 12.00 20.43 10.99
CA LEU A 127 11.31 21.70 10.73
C LEU A 127 10.28 22.01 11.82
N TRP A 128 9.53 21.02 12.30
CA TRP A 128 8.57 21.21 13.40
C TRP A 128 9.25 21.61 14.70
N GLN A 129 10.40 21.02 15.03
CA GLN A 129 11.19 21.38 16.22
C GLN A 129 11.71 22.82 16.13
N GLN A 130 12.13 23.26 14.93
CA GLN A 130 12.52 24.66 14.71
C GLN A 130 11.35 25.61 14.93
N VAL A 131 10.18 25.31 14.35
CA VAL A 131 8.95 26.11 14.54
C VAL A 131 8.58 26.18 16.02
N GLU A 132 8.62 25.06 16.73
CA GLU A 132 8.33 25.02 18.17
C GLU A 132 9.32 25.86 18.98
N SER A 133 10.61 25.77 18.66
CA SER A 133 11.65 26.55 19.33
C SER A 133 11.48 28.06 19.13
N LEU A 134 11.10 28.49 17.92
CA LEU A 134 10.81 29.89 17.60
C LEU A 134 9.54 30.37 18.28
N ALA A 135 8.50 29.52 18.33
CA ALA A 135 7.26 29.83 19.04
C ALA A 135 7.52 30.03 20.53
N ARG A 136 8.32 29.17 21.18
CA ARG A 136 8.69 29.28 22.61
C ARG A 136 9.42 30.57 22.95
N GLN A 137 10.17 31.15 22.01
CA GLN A 137 10.87 32.43 22.20
C GLN A 137 9.94 33.64 22.06
N HIS A 138 8.71 33.44 21.59
CA HIS A 138 7.78 34.54 21.36
C HIS A 138 7.20 35.06 22.70
N PRO A 139 7.17 36.38 22.97
CA PRO A 139 6.74 36.94 24.26
C PRO A 139 5.29 36.63 24.68
N THR A 140 4.44 36.24 23.72
CA THR A 140 3.05 35.82 24.00
C THR A 140 2.88 34.31 24.14
N TYR A 141 3.94 33.51 23.98
CA TYR A 141 3.87 32.06 24.08
C TYR A 141 3.40 31.61 25.46
N GLU A 142 4.00 32.12 26.54
CA GLU A 142 3.58 31.79 27.91
C GLU A 142 2.12 32.20 28.19
N LYS A 143 1.67 33.34 27.65
CA LYS A 143 0.28 33.81 27.78
C LYS A 143 -0.75 32.92 27.07
N LEU A 144 -0.34 32.22 26.02
CA LEU A 144 -1.18 31.28 25.27
C LEU A 144 -1.20 29.89 25.91
N VAL A 145 -0.12 29.49 26.58
CA VAL A 145 0.00 28.18 27.26
C VAL A 145 -0.66 28.19 28.64
N ASP A 146 -0.54 29.29 29.40
CA ASP A 146 -1.18 29.44 30.74
C ASP A 146 -2.69 29.75 30.68
N GLY A 147 -3.20 30.15 29.51
CA GLY A 147 -4.60 30.59 29.35
C GLY A 147 -5.64 29.48 29.18
N THR A 148 -5.26 28.20 29.11
CA THR A 148 -6.20 27.13 28.76
C THR A 148 -5.93 25.81 29.48
N THR A 149 -6.29 25.74 30.76
CA THR A 149 -6.80 24.47 31.31
C THR A 149 -8.10 24.13 30.57
N GLY A 150 -8.00 23.30 29.54
CA GLY A 150 -9.14 22.68 28.87
C GLY A 150 -9.37 23.15 27.43
N GLU A 151 -9.11 22.25 26.49
CA GLU A 151 -9.47 22.31 25.06
C GLU A 151 -8.62 23.23 24.17
N LEU A 152 -7.62 22.61 23.53
CA LEU A 152 -7.15 22.99 22.21
C LEU A 152 -8.33 22.86 21.22
N VAL A 153 -9.15 23.90 21.12
CA VAL A 153 -10.07 24.06 19.99
C VAL A 153 -9.20 24.34 18.77
N LEU A 154 -8.97 23.30 17.96
CA LEU A 154 -8.58 23.46 16.56
C LEU A 154 -9.72 24.20 15.86
N ALA A 155 -9.67 25.53 15.91
CA ALA A 155 -10.61 26.39 15.22
C ALA A 155 -10.45 26.15 13.71
N GLY A 156 -11.43 25.43 13.16
CA GLY A 156 -11.55 25.17 11.75
C GLY A 156 -11.53 26.49 10.98
N THR A 157 -10.64 26.57 9.99
CA THR A 157 -10.77 27.53 8.90
C THR A 157 -11.90 27.06 7.98
N GLY A 158 -13.13 27.27 8.43
CA GLY A 158 -14.26 27.43 7.53
C GLY A 158 -14.11 28.78 6.82
N ARG A 159 -13.70 28.76 5.55
CA ARG A 159 -14.04 29.85 4.62
C ARG A 159 -15.41 29.54 4.03
N LYS A 160 -16.42 30.28 4.48
CA LYS A 160 -17.65 30.53 3.71
C LYS A 160 -17.32 31.55 2.63
N THR A 161 -17.46 31.15 1.37
CA THR A 161 -18.46 31.62 0.39
C THR A 161 -18.44 30.64 -0.77
#